data_AF-A0A1E3HPK7-F1
#
_entry.id   AF-A0A1E3HPK7-F1
#
_cell.length_a   1.000
_cell.length_b   1.000
_cell.length_c   1.000
_cell.angle_alpha   90.00
_cell.angle_beta   90.00
_cell.angle_gamma   90.00
#
_symmetry.space_group_name_H-M   'P 1'
#
loop_
_entity.id
_entity.type
_entity.pdbx_description
1 polymer ?
#
loop_
_entity_poly.entity_id
_entity_poly.type
_entity_poly.pdbx_seq_one_letter_code
_entity_poly.pdbx_strand_id
1 'polypeptide(L)'
;MPPAPTVQQIQSLYRATVSASQQFSSYNFKKYFLRRTDEVFKPVLASINPPAGSAPVNPPDPVQLAQFYEDRKAQLEVIRRASEVNRMYQGPKLVVEHARPITSGGGAGMEASAGGGGQPE
;
A
#
# COMPACT_ATOMS: atom_id res chain seq x y z
N MET A 1 30.66 7.01 12.23
CA MET A 1 29.38 6.37 11.84
C MET A 1 28.44 7.46 11.37
N PRO A 2 27.62 7.25 10.32
CA PRO A 2 26.60 8.22 9.95
C PRO A 2 25.65 8.45 11.15
N PRO A 3 25.18 9.69 11.37
CA PRO A 3 24.29 10.00 12.48
C PRO A 3 22.98 9.20 12.37
N ALA A 4 22.38 8.85 13.51
CA ALA A 4 21.10 8.16 13.52
C ALA A 4 20.04 8.99 12.78
N PRO A 5 19.25 8.37 11.89
CA PRO A 5 18.24 9.08 11.12
C PRO A 5 17.11 9.55 12.04
N THR A 6 16.58 10.74 11.75
CA THR A 6 15.41 11.29 12.44
C THR A 6 14.13 10.57 12.00
N VAL A 7 13.09 10.62 12.85
CA VAL A 7 11.75 10.07 12.53
C VAL A 7 11.22 10.67 11.22
N GLN A 8 11.40 11.98 11.03
CA GLN A 8 10.96 12.69 9.82
C GLN A 8 11.65 12.18 8.56
N GLN A 9 12.95 11.87 8.63
CA GLN A 9 13.70 11.29 7.50
C GLN A 9 13.13 9.92 7.12
N ILE A 10 12.83 9.05 8.10
CA ILE A 10 12.23 7.73 7.83
C ILE A 10 10.83 7.87 7.23
N GLN A 11 10.00 8.78 7.76
CA GLN A 11 8.67 9.06 7.21
C GLN A 11 8.74 9.60 5.77
N SER A 12 9.71 10.48 5.48
CA SER A 12 9.91 11.01 4.13
C SER A 12 10.33 9.91 3.15
N LEU A 13 11.21 9.00 3.58
CA LEU A 13 11.67 7.86 2.80
C LEU A 13 10.53 6.87 2.52
N TYR A 14 9.69 6.60 3.52
CA TYR A 14 8.47 5.82 3.36
C TYR A 14 7.55 6.42 2.29
N ARG A 15 7.22 7.72 2.40
CA ARG A 15 6.37 8.41 1.42
C ARG A 15 6.98 8.37 0.02
N ALA A 16 8.28 8.64 -0.12
CA ALA A 16 8.97 8.57 -1.40
C ALA A 16 8.92 7.16 -2.02
N THR A 17 9.06 6.12 -1.20
CA THR A 17 8.99 4.72 -1.64
C THR A 17 7.57 4.33 -2.06
N VAL A 18 6.55 4.77 -1.32
CA VAL A 18 5.14 4.60 -1.70
C VAL A 18 4.87 5.29 -3.04
N SER A 19 5.30 6.54 -3.20
CA SER A 19 5.12 7.30 -4.45
C SER A 19 5.80 6.61 -5.63
N ALA A 20 7.04 6.14 -5.50
CA ALA A 20 7.73 5.40 -6.56
C ALA A 20 7.00 4.07 -6.88
N SER A 21 6.53 3.35 -5.86
CA SER A 21 5.77 2.11 -6.03
C SER A 21 4.43 2.32 -6.75
N GLN A 22 3.81 3.50 -6.62
CA GLN A 22 2.57 3.81 -7.33
C GLN A 22 2.76 4.05 -8.83
N GLN A 23 3.99 4.35 -9.26
CA GLN A 23 4.33 4.65 -10.66
C GLN A 23 4.43 3.41 -11.54
N PHE A 24 4.51 2.20 -10.98
CA PHE A 24 4.43 0.97 -11.77
C PHE A 24 3.10 0.90 -12.54
N SER A 25 3.19 0.61 -13.84
CA SER A 25 2.05 0.37 -14.71
C SER A 25 1.47 -1.02 -14.50
N SER A 26 2.31 -2.02 -14.18
CA SER A 26 1.90 -3.39 -13.89
C SER A 26 1.26 -3.53 -12.52
N TYR A 27 0.05 -4.09 -12.47
CA TYR A 27 -0.73 -4.28 -11.25
C TYR A 27 0.01 -5.07 -10.16
N ASN A 28 0.63 -6.18 -10.53
CA ASN A 28 1.35 -7.07 -9.61
C ASN A 28 2.50 -6.34 -8.90
N PHE A 29 3.34 -5.63 -9.65
CA PHE A 29 4.46 -4.86 -9.09
C PHE A 29 3.97 -3.73 -8.20
N LYS A 30 2.99 -2.94 -8.67
CA LYS A 30 2.40 -1.87 -7.87
C LYS A 30 1.87 -2.39 -6.53
N LYS A 31 1.06 -3.45 -6.54
CA LYS A 31 0.48 -4.04 -5.32
C LYS A 31 1.54 -4.67 -4.42
N TYR A 32 2.49 -5.39 -5.00
CA TYR A 32 3.59 -6.01 -4.25
C TYR A 32 4.43 -4.95 -3.53
N PHE A 33 4.91 -3.94 -4.23
CA PHE A 33 5.79 -2.93 -3.64
C PHE A 33 5.05 -2.04 -2.63
N LEU A 34 3.77 -1.72 -2.85
CA LEU A 34 2.96 -1.04 -1.84
C LEU A 34 2.86 -1.86 -0.56
N ARG A 35 2.46 -3.14 -0.66
CA ARG A 35 2.34 -4.03 0.50
C ARG A 35 3.70 -4.21 1.19
N ARG A 36 4.76 -4.46 0.42
CA ARG A 36 6.11 -4.68 0.96
C ARG A 36 6.65 -3.45 1.67
N THR A 37 6.38 -2.25 1.14
CA THR A 37 6.77 -0.99 1.79
C THR A 37 6.07 -0.85 3.14
N ASP A 38 4.77 -1.15 3.21
CA ASP A 38 4.01 -1.15 4.46
C ASP A 38 4.56 -2.16 5.48
N GLU A 39 4.75 -3.42 5.07
CA GLU A 39 5.28 -4.50 5.91
C GLU A 39 6.64 -4.16 6.52
N VAL A 40 7.49 -3.45 5.78
CA VAL A 40 8.85 -3.12 6.21
C VAL A 40 8.89 -1.84 7.04
N PHE A 41 8.20 -0.78 6.63
CA PHE A 41 8.31 0.53 7.30
C PHE A 41 7.38 0.68 8.51
N LYS A 42 6.16 0.13 8.47
CA LYS A 42 5.19 0.35 9.56
C LYS A 42 5.68 -0.16 10.93
N PRO A 43 6.29 -1.35 11.04
CA PRO A 43 6.83 -1.81 12.32
C PRO A 43 7.95 -0.90 12.86
N VAL A 44 8.84 -0.44 11.98
CA VAL A 44 9.94 0.47 12.35
C VAL A 44 9.41 1.85 12.77
N LEU A 45 8.43 2.39 12.05
CA LEU A 45 7.80 3.66 12.40
C LEU A 45 7.05 3.57 13.74
N ALA A 46 6.39 2.45 14.01
CA ALA A 46 5.71 2.22 15.29
C ALA A 46 6.69 2.06 16.46
N SER A 47 7.89 1.52 16.24
CA SER A 47 8.90 1.38 17.30
C SER A 47 9.62 2.70 17.63
N ILE A 48 9.79 3.61 16.66
CA ILE A 48 10.45 4.92 16.88
C ILE A 48 9.47 6.04 17.25
N ASN A 49 8.20 5.93 16.84
CA ASN A 49 7.17 6.92 17.10
C ASN A 49 5.82 6.21 17.36
N PRO A 50 5.67 5.61 18.55
CA PRO A 50 4.48 4.88 18.92
C PRO A 50 3.24 5.80 18.95
N PRO A 51 2.06 5.31 18.53
CA PRO A 51 0.82 6.08 18.63
C PRO A 51 0.47 6.39 20.09
N ALA A 52 -0.20 7.52 20.32
CA ALA A 52 -0.64 7.91 21.65
C ALA A 52 -1.54 6.82 22.27
N GLY A 53 -1.16 6.32 23.44
CA GLY A 53 -1.90 5.27 24.17
C GLY A 53 -1.44 3.83 23.91
N SER A 54 -0.42 3.58 23.09
CA SER A 54 0.19 2.24 22.98
C SER A 54 1.20 1.96 24.09
N ALA A 55 1.38 0.68 24.41
CA ALA A 55 2.38 0.23 25.38
C ALA A 55 3.81 0.69 24.97
N PRO A 56 4.72 0.92 25.95
CA PRO A 56 6.10 1.31 25.65
C PRO A 56 6.78 0.25 24.79
N VAL A 57 7.30 0.66 23.63
CA VAL A 57 8.13 -0.19 22.77
C VAL A 57 9.58 0.25 22.94
N ASN A 58 10.49 -0.70 23.12
CA ASN A 58 11.92 -0.38 23.19
C ASN A 58 12.38 0.21 21.86
N PRO A 59 13.07 1.38 21.87
CA PRO A 59 13.56 1.98 20.65
C PRO A 59 14.58 1.05 19.98
N PRO A 60 14.61 0.99 18.64
CA PRO A 60 15.60 0.21 17.92
C PRO A 60 17.01 0.76 18.15
N ASP A 61 18.00 -0.13 18.07
CA ASP A 61 19.42 0.22 18.11
C ASP A 61 19.75 1.27 17.04
N PRO A 62 20.37 2.42 17.41
CA PRO A 62 20.73 3.47 16.47
C PRO A 62 21.55 2.99 15.27
N VAL A 63 22.42 1.99 15.46
CA VAL A 63 23.26 1.43 14.38
C VAL A 63 22.40 0.68 13.36
N GLN A 64 21.49 -0.17 13.84
CA GLN A 64 20.56 -0.91 12.99
C GLN A 64 19.61 0.04 12.25
N LEU A 65 19.18 1.13 12.90
CA LEU A 65 18.31 2.12 12.28
C LEU A 65 19.03 2.90 11.15
N ALA A 66 20.31 3.23 11.35
CA ALA A 66 21.12 3.86 10.31
C ALA A 66 21.35 2.93 9.11
N GLN A 67 21.66 1.66 9.36
CA GLN A 67 21.79 0.64 8.30
C GLN A 67 20.47 0.47 7.53
N PHE A 68 19.36 0.33 8.25
CA PHE A 68 18.03 0.26 7.64
C PHE A 68 17.77 1.44 6.72
N TYR A 69 18.07 2.66 7.16
CA TYR A 69 17.86 3.87 6.38
C TYR A 69 18.67 3.90 5.09
N GLU A 70 19.96 3.56 5.15
CA GLU A 70 20.82 3.52 3.95
C GLU A 70 20.39 2.41 2.97
N ASP A 71 20.07 1.22 3.48
CA ASP A 71 19.54 0.12 2.65
C ASP A 71 18.25 0.51 1.94
N ARG A 72 17.33 1.16 2.66
CA ARG A 72 16.05 1.60 2.09
C ARG A 72 16.23 2.74 1.09
N LYS A 73 17.20 3.64 1.28
CA LYS A 73 17.57 4.65 0.28
C LYS A 73 18.08 4.01 -1.00
N ALA A 74 18.98 3.03 -0.90
CA ALA A 74 19.45 2.29 -2.06
C ALA A 74 18.30 1.56 -2.78
N GLN A 75 17.38 0.96 -2.01
CA GLN A 75 16.21 0.29 -2.57
C GLN A 75 15.24 1.26 -3.28
N LEU A 76 15.03 2.47 -2.74
CA LEU A 76 14.20 3.49 -3.37
C LEU A 76 14.70 3.81 -4.79
N GLU A 77 16.01 3.95 -4.96
CA GLU A 77 16.62 4.24 -6.26
C GLU A 77 16.43 3.08 -7.26
N VAL A 78 16.48 1.84 -6.79
CA VAL A 78 16.15 0.66 -7.61
C VAL A 78 14.67 0.69 -8.02
N ILE A 79 13.77 0.96 -7.08
CA ILE A 79 12.32 1.01 -7.33
C ILE A 79 11.97 2.10 -8.35
N ARG A 80 12.58 3.30 -8.22
CA ARG A 80 12.40 4.40 -9.17
C ARG A 80 12.73 3.98 -10.59
N ARG A 81 13.96 3.50 -10.82
CA ARG A 81 14.40 3.03 -12.15
C ARG A 81 13.53 1.89 -12.68
N ALA A 82 13.19 0.92 -11.83
CA ALA A 82 12.34 -0.20 -12.23
C ALA A 82 10.93 0.26 -12.63
N SER A 83 10.37 1.24 -11.93
CA SER A 83 9.05 1.79 -12.25
C SER A 83 9.06 2.54 -13.59
N GLU A 84 10.14 3.27 -13.90
CA GLU A 84 10.31 3.97 -15.17
C GLU A 84 10.41 2.97 -16.34
N VAL A 85 11.27 1.96 -16.21
CA VAL A 85 11.41 0.90 -17.22
C VAL A 85 10.09 0.14 -17.42
N ASN A 86 9.38 -0.18 -16.34
CA ASN A 86 8.08 -0.84 -16.40
C ASN A 86 7.02 -0.01 -17.16
N ARG A 87 7.11 1.32 -17.10
CA ARG A 87 6.24 2.21 -17.88
C ARG A 87 6.63 2.24 -19.35
N MET A 88 7.93 2.26 -19.68
CA MET A 88 8.42 2.24 -21.06
C MET A 88 7.99 0.98 -21.81
N TYR A 89 7.99 -0.16 -21.12
CA TYR A 89 7.64 -1.47 -21.69
C TYR A 89 6.30 -2.00 -21.14
N GLN A 90 5.31 -1.12 -20.95
CA GLN A 90 4.00 -1.52 -20.44
C GLN A 90 3.22 -2.36 -21.46
N GLY A 91 2.62 -3.45 -21.00
CA GLY A 91 1.70 -4.28 -21.77
C GLY A 91 0.23 -3.93 -21.53
N PRO A 92 -0.71 -4.65 -22.19
CA PRO A 92 -2.13 -4.55 -21.91
C PRO A 92 -2.44 -4.82 -20.43
N LYS A 93 -3.49 -4.17 -19.93
CA LYS A 93 -3.95 -4.28 -18.55
C LYS A 93 -4.50 -5.68 -18.26
N LEU A 94 -4.28 -6.19 -17.06
CA LEU A 94 -4.79 -7.50 -16.66
C LEU A 94 -6.33 -7.49 -16.54
N VAL A 95 -6.96 -8.67 -16.64
CA VAL A 95 -8.43 -8.82 -16.47
C VAL A 95 -8.91 -8.22 -15.15
N VAL A 96 -8.13 -8.43 -14.07
CA VAL A 96 -8.43 -7.91 -12.72
C VAL A 96 -8.35 -6.39 -12.60
N GLU A 97 -7.76 -5.70 -13.57
CA GLU A 97 -7.69 -4.22 -13.59
C GLU A 97 -8.95 -3.59 -14.19
N HIS A 98 -9.80 -4.37 -14.86
CA HIS A 98 -11.03 -3.90 -15.53
C HIS A 98 -12.29 -4.06 -14.67
N ALA A 99 -12.16 -4.15 -13.34
CA ALA A 99 -13.29 -4.35 -12.45
C ALA A 99 -14.30 -3.19 -12.60
N ARG A 100 -15.38 -3.41 -13.35
CA ARG A 100 -16.58 -2.59 -13.27
C ARG A 100 -17.28 -2.98 -11.98
N PRO A 101 -17.49 -2.06 -11.02
CA PRO A 101 -18.33 -2.37 -9.88
C PRO A 101 -19.70 -2.81 -10.43
N ILE A 102 -20.16 -4.00 -10.01
CA ILE A 102 -21.50 -4.49 -10.33
C ILE A 102 -22.47 -3.64 -9.52
N THR A 103 -22.74 -2.42 -9.98
CA THR A 103 -23.69 -1.49 -9.36
C THR A 103 -25.14 -1.76 -9.81
N SER A 104 -25.37 -2.68 -10.76
CA SER A 104 -26.73 -2.99 -11.24
C SER A 104 -26.95 -4.50 -11.39
N GLY A 105 -27.01 -5.22 -10.26
CA GLY A 105 -27.34 -6.64 -10.19
C GLY A 105 -28.58 -6.92 -9.34
N GLY A 106 -29.54 -5.98 -9.27
CA GLY A 106 -30.66 -6.04 -8.33
C GLY A 106 -32.04 -5.70 -8.92
N GLY A 107 -32.25 -5.94 -10.21
CA GLY A 107 -33.53 -5.59 -10.86
C GLY A 107 -34.55 -6.74 -10.98
N ALA A 108 -34.10 -7.98 -11.18
CA ALA A 108 -35.00 -9.05 -11.64
C ALA A 108 -35.61 -9.93 -10.52
N GLY A 109 -35.16 -9.78 -9.26
CA GLY A 109 -35.57 -10.67 -8.17
C GLY A 109 -36.48 -10.04 -7.10
N MET A 110 -36.71 -8.73 -7.12
CA MET A 110 -37.42 -8.03 -6.04
C MET A 110 -38.94 -8.00 -6.24
N GLU A 111 -39.43 -8.21 -7.47
CA GLU A 111 -40.86 -8.14 -7.79
C GLU A 111 -41.64 -9.43 -7.48
N ALA A 112 -40.95 -10.54 -7.22
CA ALA A 112 -41.60 -11.81 -6.88
C ALA A 112 -42.06 -11.92 -5.42
N SER A 113 -41.73 -10.95 -4.56
CA SER A 113 -42.03 -11.02 -3.11
C SER A 113 -43.25 -10.20 -2.66
N ALA A 114 -43.91 -9.45 -3.55
CA ALA A 114 -44.99 -8.51 -3.18
C ALA A 114 -46.39 -8.87 -3.72
N GLY A 115 -46.62 -10.11 -4.18
CA GLY A 115 -47.84 -10.49 -4.90
C GLY A 115 -48.75 -11.54 -4.24
N GLY A 116 -48.71 -11.69 -2.90
CA GLY A 116 -49.45 -12.75 -2.21
C GLY A 116 -50.13 -12.27 -0.94
N GLY A 117 -51.07 -11.33 -1.04
CA GLY A 117 -51.80 -10.81 0.11
C GLY A 117 -53.17 -10.25 -0.25
N GLY A 118 -54.19 -11.11 -0.15
CA GLY A 118 -55.56 -10.73 0.15
C GLY A 118 -56.43 -10.21 -1.00
N GLN A 119 -57.51 -10.94 -1.28
CA GLN A 119 -58.78 -10.32 -1.69
C GLN A 119 -59.89 -10.86 -0.78
N PRO A 120 -60.57 -9.99 -0.02
CA PRO A 120 -61.88 -10.27 0.57
C PRO A 120 -63.01 -9.81 -0.36
N GLU A 121 -64.00 -10.67 -0.56
CA GLU A 121 -65.45 -10.49 -0.28
C GLU A 121 -66.20 -11.72 -0.84
#